data_AF-A0A847EGF5-F1
#
_entry.id   AF-A0A847EGF5-F1
#
_cell.length_a   1.000
_cell.length_b   1.000
_cell.length_c   1.000
_cell.angle_alpha   90.00
_cell.angle_beta   90.00
_cell.angle_gamma   90.00
#
_symmetry.space_group_name_H-M   'P 1'
#
loop_
_entity.id
_entity.type
_entity.pdbx_description
1 polymer ?
#
loop_
_entity_poly.entity_id
_entity_poly.type
_entity_poly.pdbx_seq_one_letter_code
_entity_poly.pdbx_strand_id
1 'polypeptide(L)'
;MSEGGGKTSTGLQENVAGLLCYLLWWITGVIFLLIEKDNKVVRFHAWQSIIVCGILFVLSLVLSWIPVVGWILWIISVVVWIFLMYKAFKGGKYMFPVAGAFAEKLNK
;
A
#
# COMPACT_ATOMS: atom_id res chain seq x y z
N MET A 1 12.80 -6.10 -18.25
CA MET A 1 11.75 -6.98 -17.68
C MET A 1 12.00 -7.02 -16.18
N SER A 2 11.07 -6.53 -15.35
CA SER A 2 11.20 -6.67 -13.90
C SER A 2 10.89 -8.12 -13.52
N GLU A 3 11.80 -8.78 -12.84
CA GLU A 3 11.71 -10.15 -12.34
C GLU A 3 10.57 -10.29 -11.33
N GLY A 4 9.34 -10.57 -11.78
CA GLY A 4 8.18 -10.86 -10.93
C GLY A 4 8.17 -12.31 -10.40
N GLY A 5 9.33 -12.81 -9.98
CA GLY A 5 9.60 -14.26 -9.85
C GLY A 5 9.57 -14.83 -8.43
N GLY A 6 9.08 -14.11 -7.42
CA GLY A 6 8.95 -14.64 -6.06
C GLY A 6 7.72 -15.53 -5.91
N LYS A 7 7.88 -16.73 -5.35
CA LYS A 7 6.72 -17.53 -4.88
C LYS A 7 5.98 -16.73 -3.79
N THR A 8 4.65 -16.72 -3.84
CA THR A 8 3.78 -16.12 -2.81
C THR A 8 3.03 -17.22 -2.07
N SER A 9 2.72 -17.03 -0.79
CA SER A 9 1.90 -17.97 -0.02
C SER A 9 0.46 -18.06 -0.55
N THR A 10 -0.01 -17.02 -1.25
CA THR A 10 -1.35 -16.96 -1.87
C THR A 10 -1.44 -17.61 -3.25
N GLY A 11 -0.30 -17.94 -3.88
CA GLY A 11 -0.24 -18.43 -5.27
C GLY A 11 -0.46 -17.34 -6.33
N LEU A 12 -0.68 -16.10 -5.93
CA LEU A 12 -0.82 -14.96 -6.83
C LEU A 12 0.54 -14.51 -7.35
N GLN A 13 0.54 -13.89 -8.54
CA GLN A 13 1.72 -13.17 -9.01
C GLN A 13 2.05 -12.03 -8.05
N GLU A 14 3.33 -11.84 -7.76
CA GLU A 14 3.82 -10.87 -6.77
C GLU A 14 3.30 -9.44 -7.01
N ASN A 15 3.28 -8.99 -8.26
CA ASN A 15 2.79 -7.68 -8.66
C ASN A 15 1.26 -7.53 -8.48
N VAL A 16 0.51 -8.61 -8.71
CA VAL A 16 -0.94 -8.65 -8.48
C VAL A 16 -1.23 -8.62 -6.98
N ALA A 17 -0.55 -9.45 -6.19
CA ALA A 17 -0.65 -9.46 -4.73
C ALA A 17 -0.25 -8.10 -4.12
N GLY A 18 0.82 -7.49 -4.65
CA GLY A 18 1.26 -6.15 -4.26
C GLY A 18 0.20 -5.08 -4.53
N LEU A 19 -0.46 -5.09 -5.69
CA LEU A 19 -1.59 -4.19 -5.96
C LEU A 19 -2.75 -4.43 -5.01
N LEU A 20 -3.10 -5.71 -4.77
CA LEU A 20 -4.23 -6.07 -3.92
C LEU A 20 -4.06 -5.63 -2.48
N CYS A 21 -2.83 -5.48 -1.97
CA CYS A 21 -2.55 -4.89 -0.67
C CYS A 21 -3.19 -3.50 -0.49
N TYR A 22 -3.37 -2.73 -1.58
CA TYR A 22 -3.97 -1.39 -1.55
C TYR A 22 -5.47 -1.37 -1.87
N LEU A 23 -6.03 -2.45 -2.44
CA LEU A 23 -7.36 -2.42 -3.07
C LEU A 23 -8.48 -1.94 -2.13
N LEU A 24 -8.49 -2.38 -0.88
CA LEU A 24 -9.44 -1.93 0.14
C LEU A 24 -8.73 -1.08 1.19
N TRP A 25 -7.88 -0.16 0.73
CA TRP A 25 -7.08 0.71 1.59
C TRP A 25 -6.21 -0.12 2.55
N TRP A 26 -6.12 0.29 3.82
CA TRP A 26 -5.30 -0.36 4.83
C TRP A 26 -5.81 -1.77 5.20
N ILE A 27 -7.10 -2.07 4.96
CA ILE A 27 -7.74 -3.35 5.32
C ILE A 27 -7.09 -4.50 4.56
N THR A 28 -6.95 -4.39 3.25
CA THR A 28 -6.28 -5.41 2.45
C THR A 28 -4.81 -5.54 2.82
N GLY A 29 -4.14 -4.46 3.21
CA GLY A 29 -2.78 -4.53 3.73
C GLY A 29 -2.68 -5.40 4.99
N VAL A 30 -3.60 -5.24 5.94
CA VAL A 30 -3.67 -6.10 7.14
C VAL A 30 -3.90 -7.56 6.76
N ILE A 31 -4.87 -7.83 5.86
CA ILE A 31 -5.16 -9.19 5.41
C ILE A 31 -3.93 -9.84 4.79
N PHE A 32 -3.23 -9.13 3.90
CA PHE A 32 -2.01 -9.65 3.25
C PHE A 32 -0.88 -9.91 4.25
N LEU A 33 -0.70 -9.09 5.30
CA LEU A 33 0.28 -9.41 6.34
C LEU A 33 -0.04 -10.70 7.12
N LEU A 34 -1.32 -11.03 7.25
CA LEU A 34 -1.77 -12.24 7.95
C LEU A 34 -1.62 -13.50 7.09
N ILE A 35 -1.90 -13.42 5.79
CA ILE A 35 -1.89 -14.59 4.89
C ILE A 35 -0.57 -14.77 4.14
N GLU A 36 0.18 -13.71 3.86
CA GLU A 36 1.47 -13.78 3.17
C GLU A 36 2.62 -13.85 4.18
N LYS A 37 3.29 -15.01 4.22
CA LYS A 37 4.34 -15.31 5.20
C LYS A 37 5.74 -15.13 4.63
N ASP A 38 5.93 -15.46 3.36
CA ASP A 38 7.26 -15.66 2.80
C ASP A 38 7.67 -14.55 1.83
N ASN A 39 6.72 -14.01 1.05
CA ASN A 39 7.06 -13.02 0.04
C ASN A 39 7.28 -11.63 0.65
N LYS A 40 8.55 -11.23 0.77
CA LYS A 40 8.95 -9.92 1.30
C LYS A 40 8.47 -8.74 0.46
N VAL A 41 8.26 -8.89 -0.84
CA VAL A 41 7.78 -7.79 -1.69
C VAL A 41 6.29 -7.52 -1.44
N VAL A 42 5.48 -8.58 -1.39
CA VAL A 42 4.05 -8.47 -1.05
C VAL A 42 3.89 -7.93 0.37
N ARG A 43 4.66 -8.43 1.34
CA ARG A 43 4.65 -7.94 2.73
C ARG A 43 5.09 -6.47 2.84
N PHE A 44 6.03 -6.02 2.01
CA PHE A 44 6.38 -4.59 1.91
C PHE A 44 5.17 -3.76 1.45
N HIS A 45 4.49 -4.16 0.38
CA HIS A 45 3.30 -3.45 -0.10
C HIS A 45 2.16 -3.47 0.93
N ALA A 46 2.01 -4.56 1.67
CA ALA A 46 1.05 -4.69 2.76
C ALA A 46 1.33 -3.67 3.88
N TRP A 47 2.57 -3.59 4.37
CA TRP A 47 2.97 -2.57 5.35
C TRP A 47 2.83 -1.15 4.82
N GLN A 48 3.27 -0.88 3.60
CA GLN A 48 3.18 0.45 2.99
C GLN A 48 1.71 0.86 2.81
N SER A 49 0.82 -0.06 2.45
CA SER A 49 -0.63 0.17 2.37
C SER A 49 -1.20 0.58 3.73
N ILE A 50 -0.90 -0.19 4.79
CA ILE A 50 -1.37 0.10 6.15
C ILE A 50 -0.95 1.50 6.59
N ILE A 51 0.32 1.85 6.39
CA ILE A 51 0.86 3.13 6.84
C ILE A 51 0.27 4.29 6.02
N VAL A 52 0.33 4.23 4.70
CA VAL A 52 -0.13 5.33 3.84
C VAL A 52 -1.65 5.51 3.97
N CYS A 53 -2.42 4.44 3.75
CA CYS A 53 -3.87 4.51 3.78
C CYS A 53 -4.39 4.76 5.21
N GLY A 54 -3.72 4.25 6.24
CA GLY A 54 -4.06 4.54 7.63
C GLY A 54 -3.84 6.01 8.01
N ILE A 55 -2.70 6.60 7.63
CA ILE A 55 -2.43 8.03 7.85
C ILE A 55 -3.46 8.89 7.11
N LEU A 56 -3.72 8.60 5.82
CA LEU A 56 -4.71 9.35 5.04
C LEU A 56 -6.12 9.22 5.62
N PHE A 57 -6.49 8.06 6.15
CA PHE A 57 -7.77 7.85 6.82
C PHE A 57 -7.89 8.71 8.08
N VAL A 58 -6.88 8.70 8.95
CA VAL A 58 -6.86 9.53 10.17
C VAL A 58 -6.89 11.03 9.83
N LEU A 59 -6.10 11.48 8.85
CA LEU A 59 -6.13 12.86 8.38
C LEU A 59 -7.51 13.24 7.82
N SER A 60 -8.16 12.34 7.08
CA SER A 60 -9.50 12.58 6.55
C SER A 60 -10.54 12.69 7.67
N LEU A 61 -10.45 11.86 8.71
CA LEU A 61 -11.33 11.98 9.88
C LEU A 61 -11.20 13.33 10.59
N VAL A 62 -9.97 13.86 10.70
CA VAL A 62 -9.68 15.11 11.41
C VAL A 62 -9.88 16.35 10.54
N LEU A 63 -9.66 16.28 9.23
CA LEU A 63 -9.65 17.48 8.37
C LEU A 63 -10.89 17.59 7.47
N SER A 64 -11.76 16.58 7.45
CA SER A 64 -12.97 16.57 6.60
C SER A 64 -13.99 17.64 6.96
N TRP A 65 -14.01 18.13 8.21
CA TRP A 65 -14.93 19.19 8.63
C TRP A 65 -14.51 20.59 8.16
N ILE A 66 -13.29 20.75 7.66
CA ILE A 66 -12.81 22.03 7.12
C ILE A 66 -13.20 22.09 5.63
N PRO A 67 -14.10 23.02 5.22
CA PRO A 67 -14.47 23.17 3.82
C PRO A 67 -13.25 23.43 2.95
N VAL A 68 -13.27 22.98 1.69
CA VAL A 68 -12.15 23.03 0.72
C VAL A 68 -10.96 22.13 1.08
N VAL A 69 -10.44 22.16 2.32
CA VAL A 69 -9.31 21.32 2.76
C VAL A 69 -9.66 19.84 2.68
N GLY A 70 -10.86 19.45 3.13
CA GLY A 70 -11.34 18.07 3.01
C GLY A 70 -11.38 17.58 1.55
N TRP A 71 -11.80 18.44 0.61
CA TRP A 71 -11.82 18.12 -0.82
C TRP A 71 -10.42 17.96 -1.40
N ILE A 72 -9.50 18.87 -1.07
CA ILE A 72 -8.10 18.78 -1.52
C ILE A 72 -7.45 17.50 -1.01
N LEU A 73 -7.63 17.18 0.28
CA LEU A 73 -7.09 15.97 0.89
C LEU A 73 -7.65 14.71 0.24
N TRP A 74 -8.95 14.69 -0.08
CA TRP A 74 -9.58 13.57 -0.77
C TRP A 74 -8.97 13.34 -2.16
N ILE A 75 -8.79 14.39 -2.96
CA ILE A 75 -8.17 14.29 -4.29
C ILE A 75 -6.73 13.75 -4.18
N ILE A 76 -5.93 14.32 -3.28
CA ILE A 76 -4.55 13.87 -3.03
C ILE A 76 -4.54 12.39 -2.62
N SER A 77 -5.44 11.98 -1.74
CA SER A 77 -5.54 10.60 -1.27
C SER A 77 -5.82 9.64 -2.41
N VAL A 78 -6.78 9.96 -3.28
CA VAL A 78 -7.12 9.14 -4.45
C VAL A 78 -5.94 9.05 -5.42
N VAL A 79 -5.24 10.16 -5.69
CA VAL A 79 -4.06 10.16 -6.57
C VAL A 79 -2.93 9.29 -6.01
N VAL A 80 -2.58 9.45 -4.73
CA VAL A 80 -1.56 8.64 -4.07
C VAL A 80 -1.96 7.15 -4.07
N TRP A 81 -3.21 6.85 -3.75
CA TRP A 81 -3.73 5.48 -3.71
C TRP A 81 -3.62 4.78 -5.07
N ILE A 82 -4.13 5.40 -6.15
CA ILE A 82 -4.05 4.86 -7.51
C ILE A 82 -2.59 4.74 -7.96
N PHE A 83 -1.76 5.73 -7.65
CA PHE A 83 -0.34 5.71 -8.01
C PHE A 83 0.41 4.54 -7.36
N LEU A 84 0.15 4.25 -6.08
CA LEU A 84 0.76 3.11 -5.40
C LEU A 84 0.28 1.76 -5.95
N MET A 85 -1.02 1.63 -6.27
CA MET A 85 -1.54 0.45 -6.97
C MET A 85 -0.84 0.23 -8.31
N TYR A 86 -0.72 1.29 -9.11
CA TYR A 86 -0.03 1.24 -10.40
C TYR A 86 1.43 0.82 -10.25
N LYS A 87 2.16 1.42 -9.29
CA LYS A 87 3.56 1.08 -9.02
C LYS A 87 3.72 -0.37 -8.57
N ALA A 88 2.87 -0.86 -7.67
CA ALA A 88 2.89 -2.25 -7.23
C ALA A 88 2.60 -3.22 -8.39
N PHE A 89 1.63 -2.89 -9.25
CA PHE A 89 1.30 -3.72 -10.41
C PHE A 89 2.39 -3.75 -11.49
N LYS A 90 3.11 -2.65 -11.68
CA LYS A 90 4.29 -2.60 -12.57
C LYS A 90 5.48 -3.38 -12.01
N GLY A 91 5.42 -3.81 -10.74
CA GLY A 91 6.41 -4.63 -10.08
C GLY A 91 7.44 -3.80 -9.30
N GLY A 92 8.03 -4.46 -8.30
CA GLY A 92 9.08 -3.89 -7.45
C GLY A 92 8.55 -2.99 -6.32
N LYS A 93 9.45 -2.66 -5.39
CA LYS A 93 9.16 -1.86 -4.20
C LYS A 93 9.35 -0.37 -4.50
N TYR A 94 8.28 0.32 -4.87
CA TYR A 94 8.31 1.79 -4.83
C TYR A 94 8.22 2.26 -3.38
N MET A 95 9.27 2.91 -2.89
CA MET A 95 9.32 3.46 -1.54
C MET A 95 8.64 4.83 -1.50
N PHE A 96 7.39 4.86 -1.04
CA PHE A 96 6.72 6.13 -0.79
C PHE A 96 7.48 6.90 0.31
N PRO A 97 7.67 8.22 0.19
CA PRO A 97 8.43 8.99 1.18
C PRO A 97 7.94 8.72 2.60
N VAL A 98 8.87 8.50 3.53
CA VAL A 98 8.61 8.16 4.94
C VAL A 98 7.94 6.79 5.12
N ALA A 99 6.73 6.57 4.59
CA ALA A 99 5.96 5.35 4.76
C ALA A 99 6.65 4.10 4.19
N GLY A 100 7.32 4.22 3.05
CA GLY A 100 8.10 3.15 2.43
C GLY A 100 9.32 2.77 3.27
N ALA A 101 9.98 3.73 3.91
CA ALA A 101 11.11 3.45 4.81
C ALA A 101 10.65 2.70 6.07
N PHE A 102 9.50 3.09 6.63
CA PHE A 102 8.88 2.35 7.73
C PHE A 102 8.43 0.95 7.31
N ALA A 103 7.82 0.82 6.13
CA ALA A 103 7.40 -0.47 5.58
C ALA A 103 8.60 -1.41 5.41
N GLU A 104 9.72 -0.92 4.86
CA GLU A 104 10.95 -1.70 4.73
C GLU A 104 11.50 -2.14 6.10
N LYS A 105 11.49 -1.25 7.10
CA LYS A 105 11.97 -1.55 8.45
C LYS A 105 11.11 -2.60 9.18
N LEU A 106 9.80 -2.60 8.95
CA LEU A 106 8.85 -3.54 9.54
C LEU A 106 8.85 -4.89 8.80
N ASN A 107 9.24 -4.88 7.54
CA ASN A 107 9.34 -6.06 6.68
C ASN A 107 10.63 -6.84 6.93
N LYS A 108 10.75 -7.40 8.14
CA LYS A 108 11.84 -8.32 8.50
C LYS A 108 11.57 -9.72 7.97
#